data_AF-A0A942XSG6-F1
#
_entry.id   AF-A0A942XSG6-F1
#
_cell.length_a   1.000
_cell.length_b   1.000
_cell.length_c   1.000
_cell.angle_alpha   90.00
_cell.angle_beta   90.00
_cell.angle_gamma   90.00
#
_symmetry.space_group_name_H-M   'P 1'
#
loop_
_entity.id
_entity.type
_entity.pdbx_description
1 polymer ?
#
loop_
_entity_poly.entity_id
_entity_poly.type
_entity_poly.pdbx_seq_one_letter_code
_entity_poly.pdbx_strand_id
1 'polypeptide(L)'
;MKRILFLLAFAIVEFAANAQSTVYVVFASTENRSAVNGAWHSKIAPDSQLGREITAHVISLICESSNSCFTFVSEDNAAPIKKPKDFLKTVACIDWDVLAPTLSKSQAEVKYKEILAHDTIYFIDRNDIEGDEMNLIRVHEPRSRF
;
A
#
# COMPACT_ATOMS: atom_id res chain seq x y z
N MET A 1 5.11 24.94 -52.85
CA MET A 1 4.18 23.88 -53.31
C MET A 1 4.80 22.52 -53.00
N LYS A 2 4.02 21.65 -52.34
CA LYS A 2 4.19 20.19 -52.16
C LYS A 2 5.42 19.70 -51.37
N ARG A 3 5.35 18.75 -50.43
CA ARG A 3 4.26 17.95 -49.82
C ARG A 3 4.89 17.15 -48.64
N ILE A 4 4.15 17.07 -47.52
CA ILE A 4 3.83 15.85 -46.73
C ILE A 4 5.03 15.06 -46.14
N LEU A 5 5.34 15.19 -44.85
CA LEU A 5 4.78 14.44 -43.69
C LEU A 5 5.15 12.94 -43.68
N PHE A 6 6.07 12.53 -42.80
CA PHE A 6 6.19 11.21 -42.15
C PHE A 6 7.24 11.41 -41.02
N LEU A 7 7.16 10.92 -39.78
CA LEU A 7 6.23 10.08 -39.01
C LEU A 7 6.52 10.32 -37.52
N LEU A 8 5.49 10.23 -36.69
CA LEU A 8 5.65 9.89 -35.28
C LEU A 8 6.50 8.61 -35.16
N ALA A 9 7.58 8.68 -34.39
CA ALA A 9 8.07 7.52 -33.66
C ALA A 9 7.90 7.83 -32.17
N PHE A 10 6.66 7.66 -31.71
CA PHE A 10 6.39 7.38 -30.31
C PHE A 10 6.99 6.00 -30.02
N ALA A 11 7.96 5.96 -29.12
CA ALA A 11 8.20 4.77 -28.32
C ALA A 11 8.66 5.27 -26.95
N ILE A 12 7.67 5.51 -26.09
CA ILE A 12 7.84 5.48 -24.64
C ILE A 12 8.44 4.11 -24.33
N VAL A 13 9.74 4.08 -24.10
CA VAL A 13 10.47 2.97 -23.50
C VAL A 13 11.13 3.65 -22.31
N GLU A 14 10.53 3.60 -21.13
CA GLU A 14 10.57 2.44 -20.25
C GLU A 14 9.21 2.18 -19.58
N PHE A 15 8.25 1.61 -20.31
CA PHE A 15 7.39 0.58 -19.72
C PHE A 15 7.99 -0.77 -20.09
N ALA A 16 9.18 -1.06 -19.56
CA ALA A 16 9.44 -2.44 -19.18
C ALA A 16 8.45 -2.68 -18.04
N ALA A 17 7.31 -3.35 -18.23
CA ALA A 17 7.26 -4.80 -18.45
C ALA A 17 8.26 -5.56 -17.56
N ASN A 18 8.63 -5.01 -16.40
CA ASN A 18 8.90 -5.84 -15.24
C ASN A 18 7.53 -6.39 -14.83
N ALA A 19 7.35 -7.70 -14.90
CA ALA A 19 6.39 -8.36 -14.02
C ALA A 19 6.51 -7.72 -12.63
N GLN A 20 5.47 -7.02 -12.14
CA GLN A 20 5.61 -6.14 -10.98
C GLN A 20 5.78 -6.99 -9.71
N SER A 21 7.05 -7.22 -9.37
CA SER A 21 7.53 -8.35 -8.58
C SER A 21 7.10 -8.33 -7.12
N THR A 22 7.10 -7.17 -6.47
CA THR A 22 6.66 -6.93 -5.09
C THR A 22 6.82 -5.44 -4.81
N VAL A 23 5.92 -4.82 -4.04
CA VAL A 23 6.08 -3.47 -3.48
C VAL A 23 6.06 -3.50 -1.96
N TYR A 24 6.92 -2.69 -1.35
CA TYR A 24 6.97 -2.46 0.09
C TYR A 24 6.54 -1.03 0.40
N VAL A 25 5.52 -0.87 1.24
CA VAL A 25 5.02 0.42 1.71
C VAL A 25 5.30 0.53 3.20
N VAL A 26 6.05 1.57 3.60
CA VAL A 26 6.41 1.82 5.00
C VAL A 26 5.68 3.07 5.48
N PHE A 27 5.12 3.00 6.68
CA PHE A 27 4.36 4.10 7.29
C PHE A 27 4.43 4.01 8.81
N ALA A 28 4.04 5.08 9.51
CA ALA A 28 3.77 5.07 10.94
C ALA A 28 2.26 5.24 11.15
N SER A 29 1.62 4.24 11.74
CA SER A 29 0.18 4.34 12.00
C SER A 29 -0.17 5.49 12.95
N THR A 30 -1.33 6.08 12.76
CA THR A 30 -1.90 7.06 13.68
C THR A 30 -3.28 6.62 14.16
N GLU A 31 -3.60 6.91 15.42
CA GLU A 31 -4.95 6.73 15.95
C GLU A 31 -5.93 7.78 15.42
N ASN A 32 -5.43 8.90 14.90
CA ASN A 32 -6.24 9.96 14.33
C ASN A 32 -6.71 9.60 12.91
N ARG A 33 -7.89 8.98 12.81
CA ARG A 33 -8.53 8.62 11.54
C ARG A 33 -8.84 9.81 10.62
N SER A 34 -8.80 11.04 11.14
CA SER A 34 -9.01 12.28 10.37
C SER A 34 -7.71 12.90 9.85
N ALA A 35 -6.56 12.26 10.08
CA ALA A 35 -5.29 12.72 9.52
C ALA A 35 -5.30 12.54 7.98
N VAL A 36 -5.47 13.65 7.26
CA VAL A 36 -5.61 13.68 5.79
C VAL A 36 -4.42 13.01 5.07
N ASN A 37 -3.23 13.02 5.67
CA ASN A 37 -2.02 12.39 5.13
C ASN A 37 -1.48 11.25 6.02
N GLY A 38 -2.27 10.79 6.99
CA GLY A 38 -1.90 9.69 7.87
C GLY A 38 -2.18 8.33 7.23
N ALA A 39 -1.55 7.30 7.79
CA ALA A 39 -1.92 5.92 7.57
C ALA A 39 -2.61 5.38 8.84
N TRP A 40 -3.76 4.75 8.68
CA TRP A 40 -4.47 4.10 9.77
C TRP A 40 -4.30 2.59 9.65
N HIS A 41 -4.05 1.92 10.76
CA HIS A 41 -3.84 0.48 10.82
C HIS A 41 -4.66 -0.11 11.96
N SER A 42 -5.56 -1.03 11.62
CA SER A 42 -6.40 -1.73 12.58
C SER A 42 -6.27 -3.23 12.44
N LYS A 43 -6.21 -3.90 13.58
CA LYS A 43 -6.25 -5.36 13.70
C LYS A 43 -7.67 -5.74 14.09
N ILE A 44 -8.45 -6.28 13.16
CA ILE A 44 -9.80 -6.78 13.43
C ILE A 44 -9.67 -8.20 13.94
N ALA A 45 -10.01 -8.43 15.22
CA ALA A 45 -10.16 -9.74 15.85
C ALA A 45 -11.66 -10.17 15.81
N PRO A 46 -12.02 -11.44 16.05
CA PRO A 46 -13.30 -12.00 15.61
C PRO A 46 -14.60 -11.39 16.12
N ASP A 47 -15.58 -11.52 15.24
CA ASP A 47 -17.00 -11.60 15.56
C ASP A 47 -17.31 -12.93 16.27
N SER A 48 -17.64 -12.84 17.57
CA SER A 48 -18.01 -13.97 18.42
C SER A 48 -19.23 -14.77 17.93
N GLN A 49 -19.97 -14.27 16.93
CA GLN A 49 -21.19 -14.93 16.42
C GLN A 49 -20.93 -16.09 15.45
N LEU A 50 -19.74 -16.16 14.84
CA LEU A 50 -19.39 -17.21 13.86
C LEU A 50 -18.48 -18.32 14.42
N GLY A 51 -18.08 -18.23 15.69
CA GLY A 51 -17.24 -19.23 16.36
C GLY A 51 -15.83 -19.40 15.76
N ARG A 52 -15.35 -18.44 14.95
CA ARG A 52 -13.98 -18.45 14.40
C ARG A 52 -13.27 -17.17 14.78
N GLU A 53 -12.07 -17.30 15.33
CA GLU A 53 -11.16 -16.17 15.49
C GLU A 53 -10.62 -15.74 14.12
N ILE A 54 -10.95 -14.53 13.66
CA ILE A 54 -10.42 -13.92 12.45
C ILE A 54 -9.62 -12.71 12.88
N THR A 55 -8.31 -12.75 12.65
CA THR A 55 -7.42 -11.60 12.75
C THR A 55 -7.07 -11.12 11.35
N ALA A 56 -7.55 -9.94 10.97
CA ALA A 56 -7.22 -9.31 9.70
C ALA A 56 -6.69 -7.88 9.92
N HIS A 57 -5.68 -7.50 9.15
CA HIS A 57 -5.15 -6.14 9.14
C HIS A 57 -5.92 -5.32 8.11
N VAL A 58 -6.51 -4.21 8.53
CA VAL A 58 -7.08 -3.19 7.65
C VAL A 58 -6.18 -1.97 7.72
N ILE A 59 -5.63 -1.58 6.56
CA ILE A 59 -4.72 -0.46 6.46
C ILE A 59 -5.28 0.54 5.45
N SER A 60 -5.49 1.76 5.90
CA SER A 60 -6.02 2.85 5.08
C SER A 60 -4.97 3.94 4.94
N LEU A 61 -4.57 4.23 3.70
CA LEU A 61 -3.73 5.36 3.33
C LEU A 61 -4.64 6.52 2.91
N ILE A 62 -4.42 7.75 3.41
CA ILE A 62 -5.16 8.97 3.03
C ILE A 62 -6.69 8.78 3.08
N CYS A 63 -7.33 9.33 4.12
CA CYS A 63 -8.79 9.36 4.20
C CYS A 63 -9.34 10.69 3.69
N GLU A 64 -10.15 10.65 2.63
CA GLU A 64 -10.91 11.80 2.20
C GLU A 64 -11.93 12.22 3.28
N SER A 65 -12.30 13.51 3.28
CA SER A 65 -13.39 14.04 4.13
C SER A 65 -14.75 13.35 3.90
N SER A 66 -14.89 12.58 2.83
CA SER A 66 -16.05 11.77 2.46
C SER A 66 -16.00 10.33 2.98
N ASN A 67 -15.07 9.99 3.88
CA ASN A 67 -14.77 8.61 4.35
C ASN A 67 -14.28 7.64 3.26
N SER A 68 -13.91 8.14 2.08
CA SER A 68 -13.25 7.34 1.06
C SER A 68 -11.76 7.28 1.38
N CYS A 69 -11.26 6.15 1.85
CA CYS A 69 -9.84 5.95 2.13
C CYS A 69 -9.25 4.93 1.15
N PHE A 70 -7.98 5.10 0.76
CA PHE A 70 -7.26 4.09 -0.01
C PHE A 70 -6.91 2.91 0.89
N THR A 71 -7.77 1.90 0.87
CA THR A 71 -7.77 0.83 1.87
C THR A 71 -7.20 -0.45 1.29
N PHE A 72 -6.49 -1.19 2.13
CA PHE A 72 -5.90 -2.49 1.88
C PHE A 72 -6.27 -3.42 3.03
N VAL A 73 -6.41 -4.71 2.73
CA VAL A 73 -6.69 -5.73 3.75
C VAL A 73 -5.73 -6.91 3.62
N SER A 74 -5.35 -7.51 4.75
CA SER A 74 -4.63 -8.77 4.76
C SER A 74 -5.57 -9.96 4.57
N GLU A 75 -4.98 -11.11 4.25
CA GLU A 75 -5.66 -12.40 4.40
C GLU A 75 -6.05 -12.62 5.88
N ASP A 76 -7.16 -13.31 6.10
CA ASP A 76 -7.64 -13.68 7.43
C ASP A 76 -6.65 -14.64 8.09
N ASN A 77 -6.23 -14.33 9.32
CA ASN A 77 -5.29 -15.14 10.09
C ASN A 77 -3.95 -15.42 9.38
N ALA A 78 -3.50 -14.47 8.54
CA ALA A 78 -2.21 -14.58 7.88
C ALA A 78 -1.08 -14.74 8.90
N ALA A 79 -0.19 -15.70 8.67
CA ALA A 79 0.98 -15.89 9.52
C ALA A 79 1.89 -14.63 9.45
N PRO A 80 2.46 -14.17 10.57
CA PRO A 80 3.34 -13.02 10.57
C PRO A 80 4.61 -13.32 9.78
N ILE A 81 4.95 -12.45 8.82
CA ILE A 81 6.21 -12.52 8.08
C ILE A 81 7.19 -11.57 8.76
N LYS A 82 8.18 -12.12 9.47
CA LYS A 82 9.20 -11.34 10.16
C LYS A 82 10.44 -11.10 9.30
N LYS A 83 11.02 -9.90 9.40
CA LYS A 83 12.32 -9.53 8.81
C LYS A 83 13.13 -8.68 9.78
N PRO A 84 14.48 -8.70 9.70
CA PRO A 84 15.30 -7.73 10.42
C PRO A 84 15.07 -6.32 9.85
N LYS A 85 15.14 -5.26 10.68
CA LYS A 85 14.95 -3.86 10.20
C LYS A 85 15.87 -3.49 9.05
N ASP A 86 17.10 -4.02 9.06
CA ASP A 86 18.09 -3.79 8.01
C ASP A 86 17.66 -4.27 6.63
N PHE A 87 16.63 -5.13 6.53
CA PHE A 87 16.01 -5.48 5.26
C PHE A 87 15.54 -4.25 4.48
N LEU A 88 15.04 -3.20 5.14
CA LEU A 88 14.63 -1.95 4.47
C LEU A 88 15.79 -1.24 3.76
N LYS A 89 17.04 -1.50 4.16
CA LYS A 89 18.24 -0.96 3.48
C LYS A 89 18.55 -1.73 2.19
N THR A 90 17.94 -2.89 1.98
CA THR A 90 18.24 -3.81 0.87
C THR A 90 17.18 -3.80 -0.23
N VAL A 91 16.03 -3.16 0.00
CA VAL A 91 14.91 -3.10 -0.94
C VAL A 91 14.49 -1.67 -1.19
N ALA A 92 13.97 -1.41 -2.39
CA ALA A 92 13.23 -0.19 -2.64
C ALA A 92 11.90 -0.25 -1.88
N CYS A 93 11.53 0.85 -1.22
CA CYS A 93 10.25 0.98 -0.55
C CYS A 93 9.64 2.36 -0.82
N ILE A 94 8.32 2.40 -0.73
CA ILE A 94 7.56 3.64 -0.72
C ILE A 94 7.45 4.07 0.75
N ASP A 95 8.14 5.15 1.09
CA ASP A 95 7.98 5.79 2.40
C ASP A 95 6.76 6.70 2.38
N TRP A 96 5.64 6.21 2.88
CA TRP A 96 4.37 6.91 2.82
C TRP A 96 4.34 8.16 3.68
N ASP A 97 5.00 8.14 4.84
CA ASP A 97 5.06 9.29 5.76
C ASP A 97 5.77 10.49 5.11
N VAL A 98 6.74 10.22 4.22
CA VAL A 98 7.46 11.24 3.45
C VAL A 98 6.70 11.64 2.20
N LEU A 99 6.12 10.66 1.50
CA LEU A 99 5.47 10.88 0.21
C LEU A 99 4.13 11.60 0.37
N ALA A 100 3.25 11.13 1.26
CA ALA A 100 1.86 11.57 1.36
C ALA A 100 1.69 13.09 1.52
N PRO A 101 2.46 13.80 2.36
CA PRO A 101 2.35 15.25 2.50
C PRO A 101 2.63 16.06 1.22
N THR A 102 3.29 15.45 0.25
CA THR A 102 3.68 16.09 -1.02
C THR A 102 2.69 15.86 -2.16
N LEU A 103 1.76 14.92 -1.98
CA LEU A 103 0.83 14.52 -3.04
C LEU A 103 -0.42 15.39 -3.02
N SER A 104 -0.81 15.86 -4.20
CA SER A 104 -2.20 16.27 -4.43
C SER A 104 -3.13 15.06 -4.40
N LYS A 105 -4.43 15.31 -4.27
CA LYS A 105 -5.45 14.25 -4.29
C LYS A 105 -5.33 13.34 -5.52
N SER A 106 -5.21 13.90 -6.72
CA SER A 106 -5.11 13.11 -7.95
C SER A 106 -3.80 12.33 -8.03
N GLN A 107 -2.71 12.88 -7.51
CA GLN A 107 -1.43 12.18 -7.44
C GLN A 107 -1.47 11.01 -6.45
N ALA A 108 -2.18 11.18 -5.33
CA ALA A 108 -2.39 10.12 -4.36
C ALA A 108 -3.24 8.97 -4.94
N GLU A 109 -4.27 9.27 -5.72
CA GLU A 109 -5.07 8.25 -6.41
C GLU A 109 -4.25 7.48 -7.46
N VAL A 110 -3.40 8.18 -8.22
CA VAL A 110 -2.47 7.54 -9.17
C VAL A 110 -1.50 6.62 -8.43
N LYS A 111 -0.93 7.07 -7.29
CA LYS A 111 -0.03 6.24 -6.48
C LYS A 111 -0.71 5.04 -5.86
N TYR A 112 -1.96 5.17 -5.42
CA TYR A 112 -2.76 4.03 -4.96
C TYR A 112 -2.92 2.97 -6.06
N LYS A 113 -3.31 3.38 -7.28
CA LYS A 113 -3.44 2.47 -8.43
C LYS A 113 -2.10 1.83 -8.83
N GLU A 114 -1.00 2.56 -8.73
CA GLU A 114 0.35 2.03 -8.97
C GLU A 114 0.72 0.94 -7.94
N ILE A 115 0.42 1.14 -6.66
CA ILE A 115 0.64 0.13 -5.62
C ILE A 115 -0.19 -1.12 -5.91
N LEU A 116 -1.47 -0.96 -6.24
CA LEU A 116 -2.39 -2.06 -6.57
C LEU A 116 -1.98 -2.88 -7.80
N ALA A 117 -1.21 -2.30 -8.72
CA ALA A 117 -0.76 -3.01 -9.91
C ALA A 117 0.33 -4.07 -9.62
N HIS A 118 0.90 -4.09 -8.42
CA HIS A 118 1.92 -5.08 -8.04
C HIS A 118 1.31 -6.43 -7.66
N ASP A 119 1.98 -7.52 -8.05
CA ASP A 119 1.54 -8.89 -7.76
C ASP A 119 1.53 -9.21 -6.26
N THR A 120 2.43 -8.57 -5.52
CA THR A 120 2.57 -8.73 -4.08
C THR A 120 2.81 -7.38 -3.42
N ILE A 121 2.03 -7.09 -2.39
CA ILE A 121 2.05 -5.81 -1.68
C ILE A 121 2.32 -6.12 -0.20
N TYR A 122 3.38 -5.54 0.34
CA TYR A 122 3.71 -5.62 1.76
C TYR A 122 3.65 -4.25 2.41
N PHE A 123 2.98 -4.20 3.54
CA PHE A 123 2.88 -3.02 4.38
C PHE A 123 3.69 -3.23 5.65
N ILE A 124 4.39 -2.19 6.09
CA ILE A 124 5.27 -2.21 7.25
C ILE A 124 4.92 -1.00 8.10
N ASP A 125 4.33 -1.25 9.25
CA ASP A 125 4.04 -0.23 10.25
C ASP A 125 5.24 -0.06 11.18
N ARG A 126 5.83 1.14 11.19
CA ARG A 126 6.96 1.50 12.05
C ARG A 126 6.66 1.34 13.52
N ASN A 127 5.39 1.48 13.91
CA ASN A 127 4.96 1.34 15.30
C ASN A 127 4.92 -0.12 15.77
N ASP A 128 4.83 -1.08 14.83
CA ASP A 128 4.83 -2.52 15.12
C ASP A 128 6.26 -3.12 15.09
N ILE A 129 7.30 -2.27 15.05
CA ILE A 129 8.70 -2.70 15.06
C ILE A 129 9.16 -2.94 16.50
N GLU A 130 9.54 -4.17 16.82
CA GLU A 130 9.97 -4.60 18.15
C GLU A 130 11.43 -5.07 18.12
N GLY A 131 12.28 -4.51 18.97
CA GLY A 131 13.70 -4.88 19.01
C GLY A 131 14.38 -4.58 17.67
N ASP A 132 14.92 -5.61 17.01
CA ASP A 132 15.53 -5.56 15.66
C ASP A 132 14.65 -6.20 14.56
N GLU A 133 13.42 -6.58 14.89
CA GLU A 133 12.49 -7.23 13.97
C GLU A 133 11.35 -6.29 13.57
N MET A 134 10.83 -6.52 12.37
CA MET A 134 9.63 -5.88 11.85
C MET A 134 8.71 -6.91 11.20
N ASN A 135 7.42 -6.59 11.19
CA ASN A 135 6.39 -7.41 10.56
C ASN A 135 6.09 -6.88 9.15
N LEU A 136 6.11 -7.78 8.17
CA LEU A 136 5.63 -7.55 6.82
C LEU A 136 4.20 -8.05 6.75
N ILE A 137 3.27 -7.13 6.49
CA ILE A 137 1.85 -7.44 6.37
C ILE A 137 1.54 -7.56 4.89
N ARG A 138 1.28 -8.78 4.42
CA ARG A 138 0.83 -8.98 3.03
C ARG A 138 -0.60 -8.47 2.91
N VAL A 139 -0.86 -7.62 1.93
CA VAL A 139 -2.18 -7.03 1.72
C VAL A 139 -2.63 -7.10 0.27
N HIS A 140 -3.91 -6.87 0.05
CA HIS A 140 -4.54 -6.76 -1.26
C HIS A 140 -5.68 -5.73 -1.21
N GLU A 141 -6.21 -5.37 -2.39
CA GLU A 141 -7.42 -4.55 -2.47
C GLU A 141 -8.57 -5.23 -1.71
N PRO A 142 -9.40 -4.50 -0.94
CA PRO A 142 -10.61 -5.03 -0.36
C PRO A 142 -11.50 -5.59 -1.48
N ARG A 143 -11.64 -6.92 -1.54
CA ARG A 143 -12.74 -7.51 -2.30
C ARG A 143 -14.02 -7.08 -1.61
N SER A 144 -15.06 -6.70 -2.37
CA SER A 144 -16.40 -6.53 -1.79
C SER A 144 -16.69 -7.78 -0.97
N ARG A 145 -16.68 -7.65 0.36
CA ARG A 145 -17.12 -8.71 1.28
C ARG A 145 -18.64 -8.67 1.38
N PHE A 146 -19.32 -8.47 0.25
CA PHE A 146 -20.77 -8.56 0.06
C PHE A 146 -21.03 -8.87 -1.41
#